data_AF-A0A0N4ZJ34-F1
#
_entry.id   AF-A0A0N4ZJ34-F1
#
_cell.length_a   1.000
_cell.length_b   1.000
_cell.length_c   1.000
_cell.angle_alpha   90.00
_cell.angle_beta   90.00
_cell.angle_gamma   90.00
#
_symmetry.space_group_name_H-M   'P 1'
#
loop_
_entity.id
_entity.type
_entity.pdbx_description
1 polymer ?
#
loop_
_entity_poly.entity_id
_entity_poly.type
_entity_poly.pdbx_seq_one_letter_code
_entity_poly.pdbx_strand_id
1 'polypeptide(L)'
;MIIPPLPKDISNREFLKKANVVMKLMSNYPGDIIEKVYSAKKRIKYERRVVRFICKHFGEIVKVPKNLTVDNVMINGVPCRIYVPDDEIKKNDGAIIFFHGGAWLHNKAKYYDETCFDLATKAGCVVLSVDYRRAPEFIFPAGVNDCWNVVEEFCLKEYKKYGVNNKKVCVMGDSAGGNFSAVMALRDNRKKASYLNCQVLLYPVVSCFECESPSFQECYALYKNTVLLQPKMGTRAVLLYLGLPATKENIRKVMSNSCTTEEVRKHPNVVKNLDISLLPKEIINSTVYKPKPHPPPDKDFAEVFSNAAFNPDFAPLFASDEETMGMCDAMVVTCQYDVLRDEGILYAKKLERLGVNVEWKNYDRAYHGIFTIKGCELQEKIFDDVIEYVTRKFNEVDIKEVEEKITPVNSIGREMSIESGKEDHKNIDDSGYEDSTSSFGGSSNSSQ
;
A
#
# COMPACT_ATOMS: atom_id res chain seq x y z
N MET A 1 -39.00 1.54 8.80
CA MET A 1 -37.64 2.10 8.88
C MET A 1 -37.21 2.39 7.45
N ILE A 2 -37.22 3.66 7.01
CA ILE A 2 -36.84 4.03 5.64
C ILE A 2 -35.34 3.76 5.52
N ILE A 3 -34.95 2.77 4.71
CA ILE A 3 -33.55 2.51 4.41
C ILE A 3 -33.04 3.76 3.67
N PRO A 4 -32.04 4.49 4.20
CA PRO A 4 -31.47 5.61 3.46
C PRO A 4 -31.02 5.11 2.08
N PRO A 5 -31.25 5.85 1.00
CA PRO A 5 -30.98 5.33 -0.33
C PRO A 5 -29.47 5.16 -0.51
N LEU A 6 -29.05 3.98 -0.97
CA LEU A 6 -27.78 3.86 -1.69
C LEU A 6 -27.77 4.88 -2.84
N PRO A 7 -26.60 5.45 -3.19
CA PRO A 7 -26.46 6.28 -4.38
C PRO A 7 -27.06 5.57 -5.60
N LYS A 8 -27.65 6.34 -6.53
CA LYS A 8 -28.45 5.73 -7.60
C LYS A 8 -27.60 4.96 -8.61
N ASP A 9 -26.41 5.46 -8.85
CA ASP A 9 -25.41 5.06 -9.83
C ASP A 9 -24.34 4.09 -9.26
N ILE A 10 -24.33 3.86 -7.94
CA ILE A 10 -23.40 2.90 -7.30
C ILE A 10 -23.52 1.51 -7.95
N SER A 11 -22.37 0.90 -8.20
CA SER A 11 -22.30 -0.45 -8.76
C SER A 11 -22.77 -1.50 -7.75
N ASN A 12 -23.22 -2.64 -8.27
CA ASN A 12 -23.67 -3.79 -7.48
C ASN A 12 -24.71 -3.45 -6.39
N ARG A 13 -25.64 -2.54 -6.71
CA ARG A 13 -26.58 -1.93 -5.75
C ARG A 13 -27.47 -2.96 -5.04
N GLU A 14 -27.95 -3.99 -5.73
CA GLU A 14 -28.80 -5.04 -5.14
C GLU A 14 -28.03 -5.92 -4.16
N PHE A 15 -26.77 -6.26 -4.48
CA PHE A 15 -25.89 -6.93 -3.53
C PHE A 15 -25.70 -6.06 -2.28
N LEU A 16 -25.37 -4.78 -2.43
CA LEU A 16 -25.14 -3.88 -1.30
C LEU A 16 -26.37 -3.76 -0.38
N LYS A 17 -27.59 -3.72 -0.94
CA LYS A 17 -28.82 -3.75 -0.13
C LYS A 17 -28.90 -5.00 0.73
N LYS A 18 -28.70 -6.17 0.13
CA LYS A 18 -28.75 -7.47 0.83
C LYS A 18 -27.63 -7.59 1.85
N ALA A 19 -26.39 -7.29 1.45
CA ALA A 19 -25.21 -7.33 2.30
C ALA A 19 -25.36 -6.41 3.52
N ASN A 20 -25.89 -5.20 3.35
CA ASN A 20 -26.13 -4.28 4.46
C ASN A 20 -27.14 -4.83 5.49
N VAL A 21 -28.22 -5.47 5.01
CA VAL A 21 -29.20 -6.12 5.91
C VAL A 21 -28.54 -7.27 6.68
N VAL A 22 -27.81 -8.14 5.97
CA VAL A 22 -27.08 -9.27 6.58
C VAL A 22 -26.07 -8.76 7.61
N MET A 23 -25.24 -7.78 7.26
CA MET A 23 -24.24 -7.19 8.16
C MET A 23 -24.86 -6.56 9.40
N LYS A 24 -25.99 -5.86 9.27
CA LYS A 24 -26.69 -5.26 10.42
C LYS A 24 -27.22 -6.33 11.37
N LEU A 25 -27.93 -7.33 10.84
CA LEU A 25 -28.61 -8.34 11.64
C LEU A 25 -27.64 -9.36 12.24
N MET A 26 -26.64 -9.82 11.47
CA MET A 26 -25.71 -10.86 11.92
C MET A 26 -24.48 -10.29 12.63
N SER A 27 -24.00 -9.11 12.25
CA SER A 27 -22.74 -8.55 12.78
C SER A 27 -22.97 -7.37 13.71
N ASN A 28 -23.56 -6.27 13.21
CA ASN A 28 -23.52 -4.98 13.92
C ASN A 28 -24.38 -4.97 15.18
N TYR A 29 -25.66 -5.38 15.11
CA TYR A 29 -26.54 -5.35 16.28
C TYR A 29 -26.11 -6.35 17.37
N PRO A 30 -25.83 -7.63 17.05
CA PRO A 30 -25.32 -8.55 18.06
C PRO A 30 -23.94 -8.12 18.58
N GLY A 31 -23.09 -7.59 17.71
CA GLY A 31 -21.76 -7.08 18.06
C GLY A 31 -21.82 -5.91 19.05
N ASP A 32 -22.76 -4.97 18.87
CA ASP A 32 -22.98 -3.87 19.82
C ASP A 32 -23.43 -4.38 21.20
N ILE A 33 -24.26 -5.43 21.25
CA ILE A 33 -24.66 -6.08 22.52
C ILE A 33 -23.46 -6.78 23.16
N ILE A 34 -22.71 -7.57 22.39
CA ILE A 34 -21.53 -8.31 22.89
C ILE A 34 -20.47 -7.36 23.41
N GLU A 35 -20.22 -6.24 22.74
CA GLU A 35 -19.25 -5.24 23.19
C GLU A 35 -19.70 -4.56 24.47
N LYS A 36 -20.99 -4.23 24.59
CA LYS A 36 -21.56 -3.60 25.79
C LYS A 36 -21.53 -4.53 27.01
N VAL A 37 -21.82 -5.82 26.82
CA VAL A 37 -21.90 -6.81 27.91
C VAL A 37 -20.52 -7.39 28.26
N TYR A 38 -19.65 -7.56 27.26
CA TYR A 38 -18.35 -8.21 27.44
C TYR A 38 -17.20 -7.26 27.13
N SER A 39 -16.76 -7.18 25.87
CA SER A 39 -15.64 -6.32 25.46
C SER A 39 -15.54 -6.23 23.94
N ALA A 40 -14.81 -5.21 23.46
CA ALA A 40 -14.49 -5.08 22.04
C ALA A 40 -13.73 -6.30 21.48
N LYS A 41 -12.82 -6.90 22.27
CA LYS A 41 -12.12 -8.14 21.87
C LYS A 41 -13.07 -9.32 21.67
N LYS A 42 -14.09 -9.47 22.51
CA LYS A 42 -15.12 -10.51 22.34
C LYS A 42 -16.01 -10.23 21.14
N ARG A 43 -16.33 -8.97 20.85
CA ARG A 43 -17.01 -8.57 19.61
C ARG A 43 -16.22 -8.98 18.37
N ILE A 44 -14.93 -8.65 18.27
CA ILE A 44 -14.12 -9.03 17.09
C ILE A 44 -14.08 -10.56 16.92
N LYS A 45 -13.97 -11.33 18.00
CA LYS A 45 -14.05 -12.80 17.94
C LYS A 45 -15.39 -13.30 17.41
N TYR A 46 -16.49 -12.64 17.77
CA TYR A 46 -17.81 -12.93 17.23
C TYR A 46 -17.91 -12.57 15.75
N GLU A 47 -17.51 -11.35 15.36
CA GLU A 47 -17.54 -10.89 13.97
C GLU A 47 -16.70 -11.79 13.06
N ARG A 48 -15.54 -12.27 13.52
CA ARG A 48 -14.74 -13.30 12.80
C ARG A 48 -15.47 -14.63 12.59
N ARG A 49 -16.31 -15.05 13.54
CA ARG A 49 -17.15 -16.26 13.39
C ARG A 49 -18.25 -16.01 12.37
N VAL A 50 -18.84 -14.82 12.38
CA VAL A 50 -19.83 -14.40 11.38
C VAL A 50 -19.21 -14.38 9.98
N VAL A 51 -18.04 -13.76 9.79
CA VAL A 51 -17.30 -13.77 8.52
C VAL A 51 -17.03 -15.21 8.07
N ARG A 52 -16.49 -16.06 8.95
CA ARG A 52 -16.25 -17.47 8.63
C ARG A 52 -17.53 -18.20 8.20
N PHE A 53 -18.63 -17.95 8.89
CA PHE A 53 -19.93 -18.54 8.57
C PHE A 53 -20.41 -18.08 7.19
N ILE A 54 -20.30 -16.79 6.89
CA ILE A 54 -20.68 -16.21 5.60
C ILE A 54 -19.82 -16.82 4.49
N CYS A 55 -18.49 -16.79 4.60
CA CYS A 55 -17.60 -17.36 3.60
C CYS A 55 -17.84 -18.88 3.38
N LYS A 56 -18.21 -19.62 4.44
CA LYS A 56 -18.45 -21.07 4.33
C LYS A 56 -19.78 -21.42 3.63
N HIS A 57 -20.84 -20.64 3.83
CA HIS A 57 -22.21 -21.01 3.39
C HIS A 57 -22.75 -20.13 2.26
N PHE A 58 -22.21 -18.93 2.09
CA PHE A 58 -22.61 -17.97 1.06
C PHE A 58 -21.46 -17.55 0.15
N GLY A 59 -20.21 -17.94 0.47
CA GLY A 59 -19.15 -17.95 -0.52
C GLY A 59 -19.48 -19.02 -1.56
N GLU A 60 -19.21 -18.74 -2.84
CA GLU A 60 -19.32 -19.76 -3.87
C GLU A 60 -18.44 -20.96 -3.48
N ILE A 61 -18.84 -22.18 -3.88
CA ILE A 61 -17.94 -23.34 -3.75
C ILE A 61 -16.82 -23.13 -4.77
N VAL A 62 -15.79 -22.39 -4.38
CA VAL A 62 -14.69 -22.05 -5.26
C VAL A 62 -13.84 -23.30 -5.43
N LYS A 63 -13.96 -23.93 -6.59
CA LYS A 63 -13.06 -25.02 -6.99
C LYS A 63 -11.74 -24.39 -7.40
N VAL A 64 -10.64 -24.93 -6.88
CA VAL A 64 -9.30 -24.60 -7.36
C VAL A 64 -9.26 -24.86 -8.87
N PRO A 65 -8.86 -23.88 -9.71
CA PRO A 65 -8.70 -24.11 -11.14
C PRO A 65 -7.72 -25.24 -11.41
N LYS A 66 -7.98 -26.06 -12.43
CA LYS A 66 -7.17 -27.26 -12.73
C LYS A 66 -5.69 -26.94 -12.96
N ASN A 67 -5.44 -25.75 -13.52
CA ASN A 67 -4.12 -25.30 -13.96
C ASN A 67 -3.40 -24.47 -12.88
N LEU A 68 -3.91 -24.49 -11.64
CA LEU A 68 -3.29 -23.83 -10.48
C LEU A 68 -3.00 -24.84 -9.38
N THR A 69 -1.76 -24.81 -8.88
CA THR A 69 -1.40 -25.47 -7.63
C THR A 69 -1.57 -24.48 -6.47
N VAL A 70 -2.16 -24.93 -5.36
CA VAL A 70 -2.44 -24.10 -4.19
C VAL A 70 -1.94 -24.78 -2.93
N ASP A 71 -0.93 -24.19 -2.30
CA ASP A 71 -0.28 -24.75 -1.11
C ASP A 71 -0.33 -23.79 0.07
N ASN A 72 -0.37 -24.36 1.28
CA ASN A 72 -0.06 -23.60 2.50
C ASN A 72 1.43 -23.73 2.76
N VAL A 73 2.11 -22.60 2.92
CA VAL A 73 3.55 -22.54 3.18
C VAL A 73 3.84 -21.66 4.40
N MET A 74 5.01 -21.85 5.01
CA MET A 74 5.50 -21.00 6.08
C MET A 74 6.71 -20.23 5.53
N ILE A 75 6.61 -18.91 5.46
CA ILE A 75 7.72 -18.05 5.02
C ILE A 75 8.18 -17.26 6.23
N ASN A 76 9.42 -17.51 6.68
CA ASN A 76 9.99 -16.91 7.89
C ASN A 76 9.05 -16.96 9.13
N GLY A 77 8.42 -18.12 9.35
CA GLY A 77 7.49 -18.33 10.48
C GLY A 77 6.10 -17.71 10.32
N VAL A 78 5.80 -17.07 9.18
CA VAL A 78 4.48 -16.51 8.86
C VAL A 78 3.72 -17.45 7.92
N PRO A 79 2.46 -17.82 8.22
CA PRO A 79 1.66 -18.64 7.32
C PRO A 79 1.27 -17.86 6.07
N CYS A 80 1.44 -18.49 4.91
CA CYS A 80 1.05 -17.96 3.61
C CYS A 80 0.31 -19.02 2.80
N ARG A 81 -0.42 -18.57 1.79
CA ARG A 81 -1.01 -19.42 0.74
C ARG A 81 -0.37 -19.02 -0.57
N ILE A 82 0.21 -19.98 -1.28
CA ILE A 82 0.86 -19.73 -2.56
C ILE A 82 0.05 -20.38 -3.68
N TYR A 83 -0.07 -19.65 -4.80
CA TYR A 83 -0.82 -20.03 -5.98
C TYR A 83 0.16 -20.02 -7.15
N VAL A 84 0.41 -21.18 -7.74
CA VAL A 84 1.42 -21.37 -8.78
C VAL A 84 0.72 -21.80 -10.07
N PRO A 85 0.76 -20.98 -11.14
CA PRO A 85 0.28 -21.37 -12.46
C PRO A 85 1.17 -22.47 -13.05
N ASP A 86 0.55 -23.45 -13.71
CA ASP A 86 1.27 -24.39 -14.56
C ASP A 86 1.73 -23.73 -15.88
N ASP A 87 2.46 -24.49 -16.69
CA ASP A 87 3.02 -24.01 -17.95
C ASP A 87 1.94 -23.64 -19.00
N GLU A 88 0.68 -24.09 -18.87
CA GLU A 88 -0.39 -23.75 -19.81
C GLU A 88 -0.88 -22.31 -19.62
N ILE A 89 -0.94 -21.84 -18.37
CA ILE A 89 -1.46 -20.50 -18.03
C ILE A 89 -0.39 -19.53 -17.54
N LYS A 90 0.86 -19.98 -17.33
CA LYS A 90 1.98 -19.11 -16.99
C LYS A 90 2.30 -18.18 -18.17
N LYS A 91 2.33 -16.87 -17.90
CA LYS A 91 2.60 -15.80 -18.90
C LYS A 91 3.85 -15.01 -18.58
N ASN A 92 4.26 -14.96 -17.32
CA ASN A 92 5.51 -14.35 -16.88
C ASN A 92 6.07 -15.07 -15.66
N ASP A 93 7.33 -14.79 -15.35
CA ASP A 93 8.06 -15.26 -14.17
C ASP A 93 8.01 -14.25 -13.01
N GLY A 94 7.03 -13.35 -12.97
CA GLY A 94 6.83 -12.43 -11.86
C GLY A 94 6.11 -13.05 -10.67
N ALA A 95 5.99 -12.29 -9.59
CA ALA A 95 5.21 -12.65 -8.42
C ALA A 95 4.42 -11.48 -7.84
N ILE A 96 3.20 -11.75 -7.38
CA ILE A 96 2.39 -10.82 -6.60
C ILE A 96 2.36 -11.30 -5.14
N ILE A 97 2.91 -10.52 -4.22
CA ILE A 97 2.74 -10.73 -2.78
C ILE A 97 1.49 -9.97 -2.35
N PHE A 98 0.43 -10.71 -2.01
CA PHE A 98 -0.89 -10.18 -1.73
C PHE A 98 -1.16 -10.08 -0.22
N PHE A 99 -1.58 -8.89 0.23
CA PHE A 99 -2.00 -8.61 1.60
C PHE A 99 -3.50 -8.37 1.63
N HIS A 100 -4.23 -9.21 2.35
CA HIS A 100 -5.67 -9.10 2.42
C HIS A 100 -6.13 -7.91 3.29
N GLY A 101 -7.29 -7.33 2.95
CA GLY A 101 -7.99 -6.34 3.77
C GLY A 101 -8.69 -6.92 5.00
N GLY A 102 -9.73 -6.25 5.48
CA GLY A 102 -10.46 -6.63 6.70
C GLY A 102 -10.05 -5.83 7.94
N ALA A 103 -9.58 -4.59 7.72
CA ALA A 103 -9.28 -3.59 8.73
C ALA A 103 -8.28 -4.08 9.80
N TRP A 104 -7.27 -4.88 9.42
CA TRP A 104 -6.28 -5.54 10.31
C TRP A 104 -6.86 -6.50 11.36
N LEU A 105 -8.18 -6.69 11.37
CA LEU A 105 -8.91 -7.38 12.44
C LEU A 105 -9.54 -8.70 11.97
N HIS A 106 -10.12 -8.76 10.77
CA HIS A 106 -11.16 -9.76 10.49
C HIS A 106 -10.73 -10.94 9.62
N ASN A 107 -10.18 -10.66 8.45
CA ASN A 107 -10.08 -11.66 7.37
C ASN A 107 -8.86 -12.57 7.51
N LYS A 108 -8.74 -13.55 6.61
CA LYS A 108 -7.61 -14.47 6.48
C LYS A 108 -7.26 -14.61 5.01
N ALA A 109 -6.03 -15.01 4.71
CA ALA A 109 -5.60 -15.29 3.33
C ALA A 109 -6.57 -16.24 2.59
N LYS A 110 -7.05 -17.29 3.27
CA LYS A 110 -7.99 -18.27 2.69
C LYS A 110 -9.32 -17.67 2.18
N TYR A 111 -9.75 -16.53 2.71
CA TYR A 111 -11.00 -15.90 2.25
C TYR A 111 -10.83 -15.13 0.94
N TYR A 112 -9.60 -15.02 0.46
CA TYR A 112 -9.21 -14.35 -0.78
C TYR A 112 -8.76 -15.35 -1.86
N ASP A 113 -8.97 -16.66 -1.64
CA ASP A 113 -8.58 -17.73 -2.58
C ASP A 113 -9.05 -17.41 -4.00
N GLU A 114 -10.31 -17.01 -4.17
CA GLU A 114 -10.87 -16.71 -5.48
C GLU A 114 -10.22 -15.50 -6.16
N THR A 115 -10.00 -14.42 -5.42
CA THR A 115 -9.25 -13.25 -5.92
C THR A 115 -7.84 -13.66 -6.32
N CYS A 116 -7.17 -14.50 -5.52
CA CYS A 116 -5.83 -14.98 -5.84
C CYS A 116 -5.82 -15.96 -7.03
N PHE A 117 -6.86 -16.76 -7.24
CA PHE A 117 -7.02 -17.60 -8.42
C PHE A 117 -7.10 -16.74 -9.69
N ASP A 118 -7.92 -15.69 -9.66
CA ASP A 118 -8.07 -14.77 -10.78
C ASP A 118 -6.77 -14.01 -11.05
N LEU A 119 -6.07 -13.54 -10.00
CA LEU A 119 -4.78 -12.88 -10.14
C LEU A 119 -3.75 -13.82 -10.78
N ALA A 120 -3.57 -15.02 -10.24
CA ALA A 120 -2.60 -15.99 -10.73
C ALA A 120 -2.91 -16.44 -12.16
N THR A 121 -4.19 -16.64 -12.50
CA THR A 121 -4.61 -17.09 -13.84
C THR A 121 -4.54 -15.97 -14.87
N LYS A 122 -5.05 -14.77 -14.55
CA LYS A 122 -5.10 -13.67 -15.52
C LYS A 122 -3.74 -13.06 -15.76
N ALA A 123 -2.97 -12.80 -14.70
CA ALA A 123 -1.59 -12.31 -14.82
C ALA A 123 -0.63 -13.43 -15.27
N GLY A 124 -1.00 -14.71 -15.06
CA GLY A 124 -0.15 -15.84 -15.41
C GLY A 124 1.15 -15.86 -14.62
N CYS A 125 1.09 -15.55 -13.33
CA CYS A 125 2.26 -15.40 -12.45
C CYS A 125 2.01 -16.00 -11.06
N VAL A 126 3.07 -16.15 -10.26
CA VAL A 126 2.95 -16.67 -8.89
C VAL A 126 2.24 -15.64 -8.01
N VAL A 127 1.30 -16.08 -7.18
CA VAL A 127 0.70 -15.22 -6.15
C VAL A 127 1.01 -15.80 -4.77
N LEU A 128 1.49 -14.97 -3.84
CA LEU A 128 1.74 -15.33 -2.45
C LEU A 128 0.86 -14.49 -1.53
N SER A 129 -0.19 -15.08 -0.97
CA SER A 129 -1.13 -14.42 -0.05
C SER A 129 -0.71 -14.62 1.41
N VAL A 130 -0.53 -13.53 2.15
CA VAL A 130 0.01 -13.56 3.52
C VAL A 130 -1.11 -13.62 4.57
N ASP A 131 -1.10 -14.62 5.46
CA ASP A 131 -2.05 -14.76 6.60
C ASP A 131 -1.46 -14.16 7.88
N TYR A 132 -1.18 -12.85 7.84
CA TYR A 132 -0.51 -12.11 8.91
C TYR A 132 -1.30 -12.11 10.24
N ARG A 133 -0.60 -11.86 11.35
CA ARG A 133 -1.23 -11.71 12.67
C ARG A 133 -2.12 -10.47 12.74
N ARG A 134 -3.27 -10.62 13.41
CA ARG A 134 -4.36 -9.63 13.42
C ARG A 134 -4.66 -9.12 14.82
N ALA A 135 -5.00 -7.84 14.91
CA ALA A 135 -5.50 -7.24 16.13
C ALA A 135 -6.90 -7.77 16.47
N PRO A 136 -7.35 -7.70 17.74
CA PRO A 136 -6.66 -7.13 18.90
C PRO A 136 -5.77 -8.14 19.65
N GLU A 137 -5.61 -9.37 19.16
CA GLU A 137 -4.65 -10.32 19.74
C GLU A 137 -3.20 -9.91 19.50
N PHE A 138 -2.93 -9.35 18.32
CA PHE A 138 -1.62 -8.84 17.93
C PHE A 138 -1.82 -7.44 17.36
N ILE A 139 -1.58 -6.44 18.20
CA ILE A 139 -1.71 -5.01 17.84
C ILE A 139 -0.58 -4.57 16.91
N PHE A 140 -0.69 -3.37 16.33
CA PHE A 140 0.40 -2.73 15.61
C PHE A 140 1.70 -2.74 16.45
N PRO A 141 2.88 -3.07 15.87
CA PRO A 141 3.17 -3.33 14.46
C PRO A 141 3.25 -4.83 14.08
N ALA A 142 2.61 -5.74 14.82
CA ALA A 142 2.82 -7.19 14.63
C ALA A 142 2.53 -7.68 13.19
N GLY A 143 1.39 -7.28 12.61
CA GLY A 143 1.03 -7.64 11.24
C GLY A 143 1.96 -7.04 10.19
N VAL A 144 2.40 -5.78 10.39
CA VAL A 144 3.38 -5.12 9.50
C VAL A 144 4.70 -5.88 9.49
N ASN A 145 5.17 -6.31 10.66
CA ASN A 145 6.41 -7.08 10.78
C ASN A 145 6.29 -8.47 10.13
N ASP A 146 5.14 -9.14 10.27
CA ASP A 146 4.89 -10.40 9.57
C ASP A 146 4.97 -10.20 8.05
N CYS A 147 4.32 -9.17 7.51
CA CYS A 147 4.35 -8.87 6.08
C CYS A 147 5.77 -8.58 5.59
N TRP A 148 6.56 -7.80 6.33
CA TRP A 148 7.95 -7.50 5.96
C TRP A 148 8.83 -8.75 5.98
N ASN A 149 8.69 -9.59 7.01
CA ASN A 149 9.43 -10.86 7.10
C ASN A 149 9.17 -11.77 5.89
N VAL A 150 7.93 -11.77 5.38
CA VAL A 150 7.57 -12.53 4.17
C VAL A 150 8.17 -11.90 2.92
N VAL A 151 8.05 -10.58 2.73
CA VAL A 151 8.62 -9.87 1.57
C VAL A 151 10.13 -10.10 1.50
N GLU A 152 10.84 -9.85 2.60
CA GLU A 152 12.29 -9.96 2.68
C GLU A 152 12.76 -11.40 2.41
N GLU A 153 12.19 -12.40 3.10
CA GLU A 153 12.59 -13.80 2.91
C GLU A 153 12.21 -14.32 1.51
N PHE A 154 11.07 -13.90 0.98
CA PHE A 154 10.65 -14.29 -0.36
C PHE A 154 11.61 -13.77 -1.43
N CYS A 155 11.92 -12.48 -1.40
CA CYS A 155 12.78 -11.83 -2.38
C CYS A 155 14.26 -12.23 -2.25
N LEU A 156 14.70 -12.64 -1.05
CA LEU A 156 16.07 -13.11 -0.83
C LEU A 156 16.27 -14.59 -1.21
N LYS A 157 15.30 -15.47 -0.91
CA LYS A 157 15.52 -16.93 -1.00
C LYS A 157 14.40 -17.69 -1.68
N GLU A 158 13.14 -17.52 -1.24
CA GLU A 158 12.06 -18.44 -1.62
C GLU A 158 11.63 -18.29 -3.08
N TYR A 159 11.81 -17.11 -3.69
CA TYR A 159 11.45 -16.86 -5.09
C TYR A 159 12.02 -17.92 -6.06
N LYS A 160 13.22 -18.43 -5.78
CA LYS A 160 13.91 -19.44 -6.61
C LYS A 160 13.13 -20.75 -6.70
N LYS A 161 12.48 -21.16 -5.61
CA LYS A 161 11.70 -22.40 -5.53
C LYS A 161 10.52 -22.39 -6.50
N TYR A 162 10.00 -21.20 -6.82
CA TYR A 162 8.82 -21.02 -7.65
C TYR A 162 9.16 -20.50 -9.05
N GLY A 163 10.45 -20.48 -9.43
CA GLY A 163 10.89 -20.02 -10.74
C GLY A 163 10.49 -18.57 -11.03
N VAL A 164 10.54 -17.72 -10.00
CA VAL A 164 10.24 -16.29 -10.08
C VAL A 164 11.51 -15.51 -10.40
N ASN A 165 11.41 -14.40 -11.14
CA ASN A 165 12.44 -13.39 -11.25
C ASN A 165 12.25 -12.38 -10.10
N ASN A 166 13.25 -12.26 -9.21
CA ASN A 166 13.17 -11.37 -8.06
C ASN A 166 13.24 -9.87 -8.39
N LYS A 167 13.39 -9.50 -9.66
CA LYS A 167 13.21 -8.14 -10.17
C LYS A 167 11.78 -7.84 -10.62
N LYS A 168 10.88 -8.83 -10.61
CA LYS A 168 9.47 -8.74 -11.01
C LYS A 168 8.53 -9.07 -9.85
N VAL A 169 8.75 -8.43 -8.70
CA VAL A 169 7.91 -8.61 -7.51
C VAL A 169 6.99 -7.41 -7.33
N CYS A 170 5.69 -7.67 -7.32
CA CYS A 170 4.65 -6.69 -7.02
C CYS A 170 4.11 -6.93 -5.60
N VAL A 171 3.99 -5.88 -4.78
CA VAL A 171 3.16 -5.94 -3.57
C VAL A 171 1.77 -5.40 -3.87
N MET A 172 0.73 -6.10 -3.42
CA MET A 172 -0.65 -5.75 -3.71
C MET A 172 -1.55 -5.97 -2.50
N GLY A 173 -2.54 -5.11 -2.30
CA GLY A 173 -3.54 -5.36 -1.26
C GLY A 173 -4.71 -4.39 -1.27
N ASP A 174 -5.80 -4.81 -0.64
CA ASP A 174 -7.04 -4.06 -0.52
C ASP A 174 -7.23 -3.46 0.86
N SER A 175 -7.72 -2.21 0.94
CA SER A 175 -8.09 -1.58 2.21
C SER A 175 -6.89 -1.54 3.18
N ALA A 176 -6.99 -2.19 4.33
CA ALA A 176 -5.88 -2.43 5.27
C ALA A 176 -4.70 -3.24 4.70
N GLY A 177 -4.92 -4.07 3.68
CA GLY A 177 -3.86 -4.70 2.90
C GLY A 177 -3.18 -3.75 1.92
N GLY A 178 -3.92 -2.75 1.43
CA GLY A 178 -3.37 -1.62 0.67
C GLY A 178 -2.45 -0.76 1.54
N ASN A 179 -2.80 -0.57 2.83
CA ASN A 179 -1.91 0.02 3.82
C ASN A 179 -0.59 -0.77 3.92
N PHE A 180 -0.67 -2.10 4.08
CA PHE A 180 0.53 -2.93 4.16
C PHE A 180 1.37 -2.86 2.89
N SER A 181 0.75 -2.86 1.71
CA SER A 181 1.48 -2.71 0.43
C SER A 181 2.28 -1.41 0.38
N ALA A 182 1.65 -0.29 0.76
CA ALA A 182 2.33 1.01 0.83
C ALA A 182 3.49 1.01 1.85
N VAL A 183 3.28 0.39 3.02
CA VAL A 183 4.31 0.29 4.06
C VAL A 183 5.46 -0.64 3.66
N MET A 184 5.20 -1.73 2.93
CA MET A 184 6.25 -2.62 2.41
C MET A 184 7.13 -1.89 1.40
N ALA A 185 6.53 -1.12 0.48
CA ALA A 185 7.28 -0.29 -0.45
C ALA A 185 8.09 0.81 0.25
N LEU A 186 7.54 1.42 1.30
CA LEU A 186 8.26 2.39 2.12
C LEU A 186 9.46 1.75 2.85
N ARG A 187 9.27 0.56 3.44
CA ARG A 187 10.35 -0.18 4.12
C ARG A 187 11.44 -0.66 3.15
N ASP A 188 11.05 -1.11 1.96
CA ASP A 188 11.98 -1.48 0.89
C ASP A 188 12.89 -0.30 0.52
N ASN A 189 12.30 0.88 0.33
CA ASN A 189 13.04 2.10 0.00
C ASN A 189 13.95 2.57 1.14
N ARG A 190 13.45 2.62 2.39
CA ARG A 190 14.24 2.97 3.58
C ARG A 190 15.46 2.09 3.77
N LYS A 191 15.31 0.79 3.49
CA LYS A 191 16.39 -0.19 3.57
C LYS A 191 17.28 -0.22 2.34
N LYS A 192 16.92 0.51 1.27
CA LYS A 192 17.58 0.46 -0.04
C LYS A 192 17.71 -0.98 -0.56
N ALA A 193 16.67 -1.79 -0.32
CA ALA A 193 16.69 -3.22 -0.63
C ALA A 193 16.40 -3.48 -2.12
N SER A 194 15.56 -2.64 -2.74
CA SER A 194 15.19 -2.70 -4.15
C SER A 194 14.63 -4.07 -4.54
N TYR A 195 13.79 -4.65 -3.68
CA TYR A 195 13.11 -5.91 -3.95
C TYR A 195 11.88 -5.72 -4.84
N LEU A 196 11.22 -4.56 -4.76
CA LEU A 196 9.89 -4.36 -5.33
C LEU A 196 9.96 -3.63 -6.67
N ASN A 197 9.33 -4.22 -7.67
CA ASN A 197 9.17 -3.62 -8.99
C ASN A 197 8.04 -2.59 -9.01
N CYS A 198 6.91 -2.92 -8.39
CA CYS A 198 5.76 -2.03 -8.30
C CYS A 198 4.88 -2.38 -7.09
N GLN A 199 3.97 -1.46 -6.75
CA GLN A 199 2.95 -1.63 -5.72
C GLN A 199 1.55 -1.34 -6.27
N VAL A 200 0.55 -2.12 -5.88
CA VAL A 200 -0.85 -1.89 -6.24
C VAL A 200 -1.69 -1.69 -4.98
N LEU A 201 -2.24 -0.49 -4.84
CA LEU A 201 -2.95 -0.03 -3.66
C LEU A 201 -4.46 0.06 -3.97
N LEU A 202 -5.23 -0.94 -3.56
CA LEU A 202 -6.67 -0.98 -3.80
C LEU A 202 -7.42 -0.30 -2.65
N TYR A 203 -7.95 0.90 -2.89
CA TYR A 203 -8.67 1.75 -1.93
C TYR A 203 -8.03 1.72 -0.52
N PRO A 204 -6.75 2.12 -0.42
CA PRO A 204 -5.91 1.83 0.74
C PRO A 204 -6.25 2.73 1.93
N VAL A 205 -6.03 2.22 3.15
CA VAL A 205 -5.93 3.09 4.33
C VAL A 205 -4.50 3.64 4.42
N VAL A 206 -4.30 4.95 4.41
CA VAL A 206 -2.95 5.55 4.36
C VAL A 206 -2.76 6.72 5.34
N SER A 207 -3.85 7.15 5.95
CA SER A 207 -3.99 8.06 7.08
C SER A 207 -4.83 7.39 8.18
N CYS A 208 -4.99 8.09 9.28
CA CYS A 208 -5.74 7.63 10.45
C CYS A 208 -6.41 8.78 11.23
N PHE A 209 -6.23 10.01 10.76
CA PHE A 209 -6.90 11.20 11.25
C PHE A 209 -7.34 12.02 10.02
N GLU A 210 -8.37 12.86 10.19
CA GLU A 210 -9.17 13.53 9.14
C GLU A 210 -10.49 12.83 8.78
N CYS A 211 -11.30 12.54 9.80
CA CYS A 211 -12.65 11.99 9.67
C CYS A 211 -13.74 13.03 9.30
N GLU A 212 -13.34 14.25 8.90
CA GLU A 212 -14.25 15.29 8.38
C GLU A 212 -13.89 15.72 6.95
N SER A 213 -13.09 14.92 6.23
CA SER A 213 -12.79 15.10 4.80
C SER A 213 -14.08 15.11 3.93
N PRO A 214 -14.00 15.61 2.68
CA PRO A 214 -15.13 15.59 1.74
C PRO A 214 -15.85 14.23 1.63
N SER A 215 -15.11 13.13 1.50
CA SER A 215 -15.62 11.75 1.40
C SER A 215 -16.32 11.29 2.68
N PHE A 216 -15.79 11.63 3.86
CA PHE A 216 -16.47 11.34 5.13
C PHE A 216 -17.78 12.12 5.27
N GLN A 217 -17.79 13.41 4.94
CA GLN A 217 -19.02 14.23 4.96
C GLN A 217 -20.05 13.74 3.95
N GLU A 218 -19.59 13.37 2.74
CA GLU A 218 -20.43 12.80 1.69
C GLU A 218 -21.09 11.50 2.13
N CYS A 219 -20.32 10.59 2.74
CA CYS A 219 -20.87 9.36 3.29
C CYS A 219 -21.97 9.63 4.32
N TYR A 220 -21.75 10.56 5.23
CA TYR A 220 -22.74 10.91 6.24
C TYR A 220 -24.01 11.56 5.70
N ALA A 221 -23.87 12.39 4.66
CA ALA A 221 -24.99 13.11 4.08
C ALA A 221 -25.82 12.22 3.15
N LEU A 222 -25.18 11.40 2.32
CA LEU A 222 -25.83 10.77 1.16
C LEU A 222 -26.10 9.27 1.34
N TYR A 223 -25.20 8.53 2.01
CA TYR A 223 -25.25 7.06 2.02
C TYR A 223 -24.84 6.46 3.39
N LYS A 224 -25.23 7.16 4.45
CA LYS A 224 -24.98 6.76 5.84
C LYS A 224 -25.61 5.41 6.14
N ASN A 225 -24.83 4.49 6.68
CA ASN A 225 -25.24 3.13 7.02
C ASN A 225 -25.77 2.31 5.81
N THR A 226 -25.34 2.60 4.59
CA THR A 226 -25.76 1.84 3.38
C THR A 226 -24.61 1.14 2.67
N VAL A 227 -23.41 1.74 2.66
CA VAL A 227 -22.18 1.13 2.12
C VAL A 227 -21.44 0.25 3.14
N LEU A 228 -20.53 -0.61 2.67
CA LEU A 228 -19.86 -1.64 3.48
C LEU A 228 -18.93 -1.06 4.56
N LEU A 229 -18.14 -0.04 4.20
CA LEU A 229 -17.28 0.66 5.15
C LEU A 229 -17.98 1.94 5.64
N GLN A 230 -18.15 2.05 6.94
CA GLN A 230 -18.70 3.24 7.59
C GLN A 230 -17.61 3.92 8.43
N PRO A 231 -17.61 5.26 8.56
CA PRO A 231 -16.60 5.97 9.35
C PRO A 231 -16.42 5.40 10.76
N LYS A 232 -17.53 5.17 11.47
CA LYS A 232 -17.53 4.58 12.83
C LYS A 232 -16.85 3.19 12.87
N MET A 233 -17.01 2.39 11.82
CA MET A 233 -16.39 1.07 11.73
C MET A 233 -14.87 1.19 11.53
N GLY A 234 -14.44 2.07 10.61
CA GLY A 234 -13.02 2.37 10.38
C GLY A 234 -12.33 2.89 11.64
N THR A 235 -12.92 3.88 12.31
CA THR A 235 -12.40 4.42 13.58
C THR A 235 -12.26 3.36 14.66
N ARG A 236 -13.26 2.49 14.84
CA ARG A 236 -13.16 1.37 15.79
C ARG A 236 -11.97 0.47 15.44
N ALA A 237 -11.77 0.18 14.15
CA ALA A 237 -10.68 -0.69 13.72
C ALA A 237 -9.30 -0.07 14.01
N VAL A 238 -9.13 1.22 13.71
CA VAL A 238 -7.92 1.98 14.05
C VAL A 238 -7.61 1.90 15.54
N LEU A 239 -8.59 2.20 16.41
CA LEU A 239 -8.38 2.14 17.86
C LEU A 239 -7.93 0.75 18.32
N LEU A 240 -8.65 -0.30 17.91
CA LEU A 240 -8.30 -1.67 18.32
C LEU A 240 -6.97 -2.14 17.75
N TYR A 241 -6.61 -1.68 16.55
CA TYR A 241 -5.33 -2.01 15.94
C TYR A 241 -4.15 -1.33 16.65
N LEU A 242 -4.33 -0.10 17.12
CA LEU A 242 -3.36 0.60 17.98
C LEU A 242 -3.39 0.12 19.45
N GLY A 243 -4.25 -0.83 19.81
CA GLY A 243 -4.41 -1.29 21.18
C GLY A 243 -5.16 -0.33 22.10
N LEU A 244 -5.80 0.70 21.55
CA LEU A 244 -6.58 1.68 22.27
C LEU A 244 -8.03 1.22 22.50
N PRO A 245 -8.65 1.60 23.63
CA PRO A 245 -10.05 1.26 23.89
C PRO A 245 -10.98 1.89 22.85
N ALA A 246 -11.75 1.06 22.13
CA ALA A 246 -12.77 1.53 21.19
C ALA A 246 -14.09 1.92 21.88
N THR A 247 -14.02 2.74 22.93
CA THR A 247 -15.22 3.23 23.64
C THR A 247 -16.03 4.18 22.74
N LYS A 248 -17.32 4.37 23.06
CA LYS A 248 -18.15 5.36 22.35
C LYS A 248 -17.57 6.77 22.42
N GLU A 249 -16.88 7.09 23.50
CA GLU A 249 -16.22 8.38 23.68
C GLU A 249 -14.98 8.51 22.79
N ASN A 250 -14.06 7.54 22.82
CA ASN A 250 -12.84 7.56 22.00
C ASN A 250 -13.18 7.55 20.50
N ILE A 251 -14.20 6.80 20.10
CA ILE A 251 -14.70 6.83 18.72
C ILE A 251 -15.18 8.24 18.36
N ARG A 252 -15.88 8.94 19.25
CA ARG A 252 -16.31 10.32 18.98
C ARG A 252 -15.11 11.26 18.85
N LYS A 253 -14.11 11.15 19.74
CA LYS A 253 -12.90 11.98 19.71
C LYS A 253 -12.15 11.86 18.38
N VAL A 254 -11.97 10.64 17.87
CA VAL A 254 -11.36 10.43 16.55
C VAL A 254 -12.25 10.98 15.44
N MET A 255 -13.55 10.66 15.45
CA MET A 255 -14.50 11.10 14.42
C MET A 255 -14.68 12.62 14.34
N SER A 256 -14.48 13.34 15.44
CA SER A 256 -14.49 14.81 15.48
C SER A 256 -13.12 15.42 15.24
N ASN A 257 -12.11 14.63 14.86
CA ASN A 257 -10.73 15.06 14.70
C ASN A 257 -10.08 15.68 15.95
N SER A 258 -10.57 15.42 17.17
CA SER A 258 -9.92 15.89 18.42
C SER A 258 -8.81 14.95 18.91
N CYS A 259 -8.45 13.94 18.11
CA CYS A 259 -7.52 12.87 18.46
C CYS A 259 -6.05 13.15 18.12
N THR A 260 -5.72 14.31 17.58
CA THR A 260 -4.34 14.68 17.25
C THR A 260 -3.88 15.91 18.01
N THR A 261 -2.63 15.93 18.43
CA THR A 261 -2.02 17.11 19.06
C THR A 261 -1.89 18.27 18.06
N GLU A 262 -1.80 19.50 18.57
CA GLU A 262 -1.52 20.68 17.73
C GLU A 262 -0.19 20.57 17.00
N GLU A 263 0.79 19.90 17.60
CA GLU A 263 2.10 19.66 16.98
C GLU A 263 1.96 18.79 15.71
N VAL A 264 1.25 17.66 15.80
CA VAL A 264 0.99 16.80 14.63
C VAL A 264 0.20 17.56 13.56
N ARG A 265 -0.84 18.32 13.94
CA ARG A 265 -1.64 19.11 12.99
C ARG A 265 -0.82 20.14 12.21
N LYS A 266 0.19 20.74 12.86
CA LYS A 266 1.07 21.75 12.27
C LYS A 266 2.31 21.17 11.60
N HIS A 267 2.54 19.87 11.73
CA HIS A 267 3.70 19.22 11.14
C HIS A 267 3.68 19.43 9.61
N PRO A 268 4.79 19.84 8.98
CA PRO A 268 4.81 20.16 7.55
C PRO A 268 4.28 19.03 6.66
N ASN A 269 4.64 17.78 6.95
CA ASN A 269 4.13 16.61 6.23
C ASN A 269 2.64 16.37 6.41
N VAL A 270 2.03 16.79 7.52
CA VAL A 270 0.58 16.67 7.70
C VAL A 270 -0.13 17.76 6.91
N VAL A 271 0.27 19.02 7.10
CA VAL A 271 -0.34 20.17 6.44
C VAL A 271 -0.31 20.01 4.92
N LYS A 272 0.84 19.65 4.36
CA LYS A 272 0.99 19.53 2.89
C LYS A 272 0.29 18.30 2.30
N ASN A 273 0.19 17.20 3.05
CA ASN A 273 -0.37 15.94 2.54
C ASN A 273 -1.86 15.77 2.86
N LEU A 274 -2.44 16.59 3.74
CA LEU A 274 -3.89 16.69 3.96
C LEU A 274 -4.53 17.91 3.28
N ASP A 275 -3.80 18.58 2.38
CA ASP A 275 -4.33 19.72 1.64
C ASP A 275 -5.44 19.28 0.68
N ILE A 276 -6.69 19.56 1.06
CA ILE A 276 -7.89 19.23 0.30
C ILE A 276 -7.91 19.91 -1.09
N SER A 277 -7.15 20.99 -1.29
CA SER A 277 -7.05 21.63 -2.61
C SER A 277 -6.35 20.77 -3.65
N LEU A 278 -5.63 19.72 -3.23
CA LEU A 278 -5.01 18.73 -4.10
C LEU A 278 -6.02 17.69 -4.64
N LEU A 279 -7.22 17.61 -4.07
CA LEU A 279 -8.27 16.75 -4.59
C LEU A 279 -8.86 17.36 -5.88
N PRO A 280 -9.18 16.53 -6.90
CA PRO A 280 -9.89 17.00 -8.08
C PRO A 280 -11.24 17.60 -7.71
N LYS A 281 -11.56 18.76 -8.30
CA LYS A 281 -12.75 19.54 -7.95
C LYS A 281 -14.04 18.78 -8.23
N GLU A 282 -14.05 17.95 -9.27
CA GLU A 282 -15.15 17.09 -9.70
C GLU A 282 -15.49 15.97 -8.70
N ILE A 283 -14.55 15.57 -7.84
CA ILE A 283 -14.78 14.56 -6.80
C ILE A 283 -15.39 15.19 -5.53
N ILE A 284 -15.18 16.50 -5.32
CA ILE A 284 -15.72 17.21 -4.16
C ILE A 284 -17.17 17.62 -4.43
N ASN A 285 -18.10 17.02 -3.72
CA ASN A 285 -19.49 17.47 -3.74
C ASN A 285 -19.65 18.78 -2.96
N SER A 286 -19.59 19.91 -3.67
CA SER A 286 -19.66 21.27 -3.09
C SER A 286 -20.97 21.60 -2.37
N THR A 287 -22.06 20.85 -2.62
CA THR A 287 -23.33 21.02 -1.89
C THR A 287 -23.31 20.36 -0.51
N VAL A 288 -22.42 19.39 -0.31
CA VAL A 288 -22.30 18.61 0.92
C VAL A 288 -21.10 19.03 1.74
N TYR A 289 -19.94 19.19 1.10
CA TYR A 289 -18.70 19.46 1.80
C TYR A 289 -18.69 20.87 2.39
N LYS A 290 -18.52 20.93 3.70
CA LYS A 290 -18.34 22.18 4.44
C LYS A 290 -17.07 22.05 5.27
N PRO A 291 -15.99 22.78 4.94
CA PRO A 291 -14.78 22.75 5.75
C PRO A 291 -15.10 23.22 7.17
N LYS A 292 -14.54 22.54 8.16
CA LYS A 292 -14.71 22.89 9.57
C LYS A 292 -13.33 23.02 10.21
N PRO A 293 -13.14 24.00 11.12
CA PRO A 293 -11.92 24.06 11.91
C PRO A 293 -11.86 22.84 12.83
N HIS A 294 -10.67 22.26 12.99
CA HIS A 294 -10.46 21.19 13.96
C HIS A 294 -10.77 21.69 15.38
N PRO A 295 -11.52 20.93 16.19
CA PRO A 295 -11.72 21.30 17.59
C PRO A 295 -10.40 21.21 18.36
N PRO A 296 -10.29 21.84 19.54
CA PRO A 296 -9.13 21.67 20.42
C PRO A 296 -8.83 20.18 20.67
N PRO A 297 -7.55 19.77 20.75
CA PRO A 297 -7.19 18.39 21.06
C PRO A 297 -7.74 17.96 22.42
N ASP A 298 -8.22 16.73 22.51
CA ASP A 298 -8.47 16.09 23.80
C ASP A 298 -7.12 15.71 24.41
N LYS A 299 -6.60 16.52 25.35
CA LYS A 299 -5.19 16.51 25.77
C LYS A 299 -4.60 15.10 25.95
N ASP A 300 -5.19 14.29 26.82
CA ASP A 300 -4.65 12.97 27.18
C ASP A 300 -4.79 11.96 26.04
N PHE A 301 -5.93 11.97 25.34
CA PHE A 301 -6.16 11.02 24.27
C PHE A 301 -5.37 11.36 23.00
N ALA A 302 -5.22 12.64 22.70
CA ALA A 302 -4.53 13.14 21.52
C ALA A 302 -3.05 12.80 21.56
N GLU A 303 -2.40 12.90 22.72
CA GLU A 303 -1.00 12.51 22.88
C GLU A 303 -0.78 11.02 22.60
N VAL A 304 -1.58 10.17 23.26
CA VAL A 304 -1.50 8.70 23.09
C VAL A 304 -1.81 8.30 21.65
N PHE A 305 -2.84 8.88 21.05
CA PHE A 305 -3.21 8.58 19.68
C PHE A 305 -2.12 9.06 18.71
N SER A 306 -1.67 10.32 18.78
CA SER A 306 -0.63 10.87 17.91
C SER A 306 0.67 10.06 17.95
N ASN A 307 1.13 9.64 19.12
CA ASN A 307 2.36 8.84 19.26
C ASN A 307 2.30 7.51 18.49
N ALA A 308 1.11 6.90 18.42
CA ALA A 308 0.90 5.66 17.70
C ALA A 308 0.56 5.88 16.22
N ALA A 309 -0.21 6.93 15.94
CA ALA A 309 -0.87 7.18 14.67
C ALA A 309 0.00 7.96 13.67
N PHE A 310 1.02 8.67 14.14
CA PHE A 310 1.95 9.42 13.29
C PHE A 310 3.15 8.58 12.80
N ASN A 311 3.19 7.30 13.17
CA ASN A 311 4.22 6.37 12.68
C ASN A 311 4.00 6.06 11.19
N PRO A 312 5.01 6.21 10.31
CA PRO A 312 4.81 5.94 8.88
C PRO A 312 4.56 4.46 8.52
N ASP A 313 4.91 3.51 9.40
CA ASP A 313 4.54 2.10 9.24
C ASP A 313 3.05 1.85 9.51
N PHE A 314 2.35 2.88 10.00
CA PHE A 314 0.91 2.88 10.22
C PHE A 314 0.20 3.84 9.25
N ALA A 315 0.68 5.09 9.15
CA ALA A 315 0.13 6.13 8.29
C ALA A 315 1.18 6.61 7.25
N PRO A 316 1.41 5.85 6.16
CA PRO A 316 2.45 6.15 5.18
C PRO A 316 2.25 7.49 4.46
N LEU A 317 1.03 8.06 4.48
CA LEU A 317 0.77 9.42 3.99
C LEU A 317 1.68 10.46 4.68
N PHE A 318 2.10 10.21 5.93
CA PHE A 318 2.93 11.13 6.70
C PHE A 318 4.41 10.77 6.76
N ALA A 319 4.84 9.70 6.08
CA ALA A 319 6.28 9.42 5.87
C ALA A 319 7.02 10.65 5.35
N SER A 320 8.31 10.78 5.69
CA SER A 320 9.09 11.91 5.20
C SER A 320 9.21 11.88 3.67
N ASP A 321 9.53 13.03 3.06
CA ASP A 321 9.71 13.07 1.60
C ASP A 321 10.93 12.24 1.20
N GLU A 322 11.99 12.27 1.99
CA GLU A 322 13.22 11.47 1.80
C GLU A 322 12.95 9.97 1.83
N GLU A 323 12.05 9.52 2.72
CA GLU A 323 11.66 8.11 2.79
C GLU A 323 10.76 7.69 1.63
N THR A 324 10.04 8.64 1.02
CA THR A 324 9.08 8.38 -0.05
C THR A 324 9.72 8.49 -1.45
N MET A 325 10.67 9.41 -1.64
CA MET A 325 11.40 9.57 -2.90
C MET A 325 12.16 8.27 -3.26
N GLY A 326 11.99 7.81 -4.48
CA GLY A 326 12.64 6.58 -4.97
C GLY A 326 11.91 5.28 -4.66
N MET A 327 10.73 5.33 -4.03
CA MET A 327 9.85 4.16 -3.93
C MET A 327 9.49 3.61 -5.33
N CYS A 328 9.23 2.30 -5.39
CA CYS A 328 8.80 1.63 -6.62
C CYS A 328 7.51 2.23 -7.19
N ASP A 329 7.32 2.05 -8.50
CA ASP A 329 6.12 2.48 -9.24
C ASP A 329 4.84 2.03 -8.53
N ALA A 330 3.80 2.87 -8.59
CA ALA A 330 2.55 2.60 -7.90
C ALA A 330 1.33 2.67 -8.81
N MET A 331 0.39 1.74 -8.63
CA MET A 331 -0.99 1.93 -9.05
C MET A 331 -1.84 2.23 -7.81
N VAL A 332 -2.63 3.30 -7.84
CA VAL A 332 -3.55 3.64 -6.76
C VAL A 332 -4.97 3.62 -7.29
N VAL A 333 -5.80 2.72 -6.75
CA VAL A 333 -7.21 2.62 -7.10
C VAL A 333 -8.05 3.24 -5.99
N THR A 334 -8.91 4.20 -6.31
CA THR A 334 -9.86 4.78 -5.35
C THR A 334 -11.30 4.57 -5.81
N CYS A 335 -12.22 4.58 -4.86
CA CYS A 335 -13.65 4.35 -5.08
C CYS A 335 -14.43 5.62 -4.74
N GLN A 336 -15.36 6.04 -5.61
CA GLN A 336 -16.15 7.25 -5.36
C GLN A 336 -16.95 7.18 -4.06
N TYR A 337 -17.59 6.04 -3.81
CA TYR A 337 -18.44 5.80 -2.64
C TYR A 337 -17.65 5.12 -1.52
N ASP A 338 -16.55 5.74 -1.12
CA ASP A 338 -15.64 5.26 -0.08
C ASP A 338 -15.14 6.42 0.78
N VAL A 339 -15.11 6.21 2.09
CA VAL A 339 -14.59 7.18 3.07
C VAL A 339 -13.07 7.30 3.01
N LEU A 340 -12.38 6.28 2.48
CA LEU A 340 -10.92 6.30 2.29
C LEU A 340 -10.51 6.94 0.95
N ARG A 341 -11.48 7.39 0.15
CA ARG A 341 -11.22 7.93 -1.19
C ARG A 341 -10.21 9.07 -1.13
N ASP A 342 -10.47 10.07 -0.29
CA ASP A 342 -9.67 11.29 -0.31
C ASP A 342 -8.23 11.02 0.16
N GLU A 343 -8.03 10.21 1.20
CA GLU A 343 -6.67 9.87 1.66
C GLU A 343 -5.88 9.07 0.61
N GLY A 344 -6.55 8.17 -0.13
CA GLY A 344 -5.93 7.44 -1.25
C GLY A 344 -5.50 8.37 -2.38
N ILE A 345 -6.34 9.34 -2.74
CA ILE A 345 -6.01 10.36 -3.76
C ILE A 345 -4.83 11.21 -3.28
N LEU A 346 -4.87 11.69 -2.03
CA LEU A 346 -3.79 12.51 -1.46
C LEU A 346 -2.47 11.76 -1.41
N TYR A 347 -2.50 10.44 -1.15
CA TYR A 347 -1.30 9.61 -1.20
C TYR A 347 -0.76 9.46 -2.62
N ALA A 348 -1.62 9.26 -3.62
CA ALA A 348 -1.20 9.27 -5.02
C ALA A 348 -0.55 10.62 -5.40
N LYS A 349 -1.16 11.75 -5.01
CA LYS A 349 -0.62 13.09 -5.25
C LYS A 349 0.72 13.32 -4.55
N LYS A 350 0.91 12.78 -3.34
CA LYS A 350 2.21 12.80 -2.64
C LYS A 350 3.26 12.03 -3.45
N LEU A 351 2.96 10.81 -3.88
CA LEU A 351 3.88 9.98 -4.65
C LEU A 351 4.29 10.66 -5.97
N GLU A 352 3.32 11.17 -6.73
CA GLU A 352 3.54 11.93 -7.98
C GLU A 352 4.45 13.14 -7.75
N ARG A 353 4.14 13.96 -6.74
CA ARG A 353 4.93 15.17 -6.39
C ARG A 353 6.39 14.84 -6.07
N LEU A 354 6.65 13.64 -5.54
CA LEU A 354 7.99 13.18 -5.15
C LEU A 354 8.66 12.33 -6.24
N GLY A 355 8.13 12.35 -7.47
CA GLY A 355 8.75 11.72 -8.63
C GLY A 355 8.57 10.20 -8.72
N VAL A 356 7.71 9.60 -7.89
CA VAL A 356 7.31 8.19 -8.07
C VAL A 356 6.39 8.12 -9.29
N ASN A 357 6.59 7.13 -10.15
CA ASN A 357 5.70 6.89 -11.28
C ASN A 357 4.38 6.28 -10.78
N VAL A 358 3.28 7.03 -10.95
CA VAL A 358 1.97 6.68 -10.40
C VAL A 358 0.92 6.58 -11.49
N GLU A 359 0.19 5.47 -11.51
CA GLU A 359 -1.08 5.34 -12.22
C GLU A 359 -2.22 5.37 -11.22
N TRP A 360 -2.87 6.52 -11.08
CA TRP A 360 -4.04 6.67 -10.22
C TRP A 360 -5.34 6.58 -11.03
N LYS A 361 -6.26 5.70 -10.57
CA LYS A 361 -7.60 5.53 -11.15
C LYS A 361 -8.67 5.64 -10.06
N ASN A 362 -9.55 6.63 -10.19
CA ASN A 362 -10.77 6.71 -9.39
C ASN A 362 -11.96 6.14 -10.19
N TYR A 363 -12.68 5.20 -9.61
CA TYR A 363 -13.89 4.63 -10.23
C TYR A 363 -15.14 5.28 -9.62
N ASP A 364 -15.82 6.07 -10.44
CA ASP A 364 -16.97 6.92 -10.14
C ASP A 364 -18.19 6.18 -9.54
N ARG A 365 -18.34 4.89 -9.85
CA ARG A 365 -19.45 4.05 -9.39
C ARG A 365 -19.01 2.98 -8.38
N ALA A 366 -17.73 2.96 -8.01
CA ALA A 366 -17.16 1.95 -7.13
C ALA A 366 -17.38 2.27 -5.64
N TYR A 367 -17.26 1.24 -4.81
CA TYR A 367 -17.42 1.30 -3.36
C TYR A 367 -16.34 0.46 -2.67
N HIS A 368 -16.12 0.72 -1.38
CA HIS A 368 -15.10 0.01 -0.61
C HIS A 368 -15.26 -1.52 -0.66
N GLY A 369 -14.21 -2.23 -1.04
CA GLY A 369 -14.19 -3.70 -1.13
C GLY A 369 -14.59 -4.27 -2.51
N ILE A 370 -14.98 -3.42 -3.46
CA ILE A 370 -15.50 -3.86 -4.78
C ILE A 370 -14.58 -4.86 -5.49
N PHE A 371 -13.25 -4.71 -5.41
CA PHE A 371 -12.29 -5.57 -6.12
C PHE A 371 -12.47 -7.06 -5.83
N THR A 372 -12.85 -7.39 -4.59
CA THR A 372 -12.97 -8.76 -4.08
C THR A 372 -14.40 -9.31 -4.21
N ILE A 373 -15.37 -8.46 -4.54
CA ILE A 373 -16.79 -8.80 -4.58
C ILE A 373 -17.21 -8.92 -6.04
N LYS A 374 -17.25 -10.16 -6.52
CA LYS A 374 -17.64 -10.47 -7.89
C LYS A 374 -19.11 -10.15 -8.19
N GLY A 375 -19.44 -10.20 -9.48
CA GLY A 375 -20.81 -10.12 -9.98
C GLY A 375 -21.21 -8.73 -10.47
N CYS A 376 -20.25 -7.86 -10.82
CA CYS A 376 -20.53 -6.67 -11.61
C CYS A 376 -19.41 -6.31 -12.59
N GLU A 377 -19.80 -5.75 -13.74
CA GLU A 377 -18.88 -5.33 -14.83
C GLU A 377 -17.80 -4.36 -14.35
N LEU A 378 -18.13 -3.46 -13.42
CA LEU A 378 -17.14 -2.52 -12.89
C LEU A 378 -16.04 -3.23 -12.09
N GLN A 379 -16.38 -4.29 -11.35
CA GLN A 379 -15.38 -5.07 -10.63
C GLN A 379 -14.44 -5.77 -11.60
N GLU A 380 -14.98 -6.37 -12.67
CA GLU A 380 -14.18 -7.03 -13.72
C GLU A 380 -13.25 -6.03 -14.41
N LYS A 381 -13.76 -4.83 -14.75
CA LYS A 381 -12.95 -3.75 -15.33
C LYS A 381 -11.79 -3.34 -14.41
N ILE A 382 -12.05 -3.12 -13.12
CA ILE A 382 -11.00 -2.77 -12.15
C ILE A 382 -9.95 -3.89 -12.10
N PHE A 383 -10.40 -5.14 -12.13
CA PHE A 383 -9.50 -6.30 -12.13
C PHE A 383 -8.62 -6.33 -13.37
N ASP A 384 -9.19 -6.13 -14.56
CA ASP A 384 -8.45 -6.13 -15.82
C ASP A 384 -7.46 -4.97 -15.90
N ASP A 385 -7.84 -3.76 -15.45
CA ASP A 385 -6.96 -2.60 -15.32
C ASP A 385 -5.73 -2.91 -14.42
N VAL A 386 -5.94 -3.64 -13.32
CA VAL A 386 -4.86 -4.05 -12.39
C VAL A 386 -3.95 -5.09 -13.03
N ILE A 387 -4.51 -6.08 -13.73
CA ILE A 387 -3.74 -7.11 -14.43
C ILE A 387 -2.90 -6.49 -15.54
N GLU A 388 -3.46 -5.55 -16.29
CA GLU A 388 -2.75 -4.81 -17.33
C GLU A 388 -1.56 -4.04 -16.74
N TYR A 389 -1.77 -3.31 -15.64
CA TYR A 389 -0.71 -2.58 -14.96
C TYR A 389 0.43 -3.50 -14.52
N VAL A 390 0.12 -4.58 -13.80
CA VAL A 390 1.14 -5.51 -13.27
C VAL A 390 1.90 -6.19 -14.40
N THR A 391 1.19 -6.69 -15.41
CA THR A 391 1.81 -7.39 -16.55
C THR A 391 2.71 -6.46 -17.33
N ARG A 392 2.28 -5.20 -17.56
CA ARG A 392 3.10 -4.19 -18.21
C ARG A 392 4.38 -3.91 -17.41
N LYS A 393 4.28 -3.75 -16.09
CA LYS A 393 5.45 -3.50 -15.23
C LYS A 393 6.46 -4.66 -15.24
N PHE A 394 5.98 -5.90 -15.31
CA PHE A 394 6.84 -7.06 -15.46
C PHE A 394 7.52 -7.12 -16.84
N ASN A 395 6.79 -6.80 -17.91
CA ASN A 395 7.36 -6.74 -19.26
C ASN A 395 8.40 -5.61 -19.42
N GLU A 396 8.24 -4.48 -18.72
CA GLU A 396 9.25 -3.41 -18.69
C GLU A 396 10.59 -3.90 -18.13
N VAL A 397 10.59 -4.89 -17.21
CA VAL A 397 11.83 -5.52 -16.71
C VAL A 397 12.46 -6.38 -17.80
N ASP A 398 11.67 -7.16 -18.54
CA ASP A 398 12.18 -7.97 -19.65
C ASP A 398 12.88 -7.11 -20.70
N ILE A 399 12.27 -5.99 -21.08
CA ILE A 399 12.83 -5.06 -22.06
C ILE A 399 14.18 -4.52 -21.59
N LYS A 400 14.27 -4.07 -20.32
CA LYS A 400 15.52 -3.56 -19.74
C LYS A 400 16.61 -4.63 -19.71
N GLU A 401 16.29 -5.86 -19.30
CA GLU A 401 17.26 -6.96 -19.28
C GLU A 401 17.77 -7.33 -20.69
N VAL A 402 16.94 -7.15 -21.73
CA VAL A 402 17.35 -7.35 -23.13
C VAL A 402 18.24 -6.20 -23.61
N GLU A 403 17.89 -4.95 -23.30
CA GLU A 403 18.68 -3.76 -23.66
C GLU A 403 20.08 -3.78 -23.01
N GLU A 404 20.17 -4.19 -21.74
CA GLU A 404 21.45 -4.35 -21.03
C GLU A 404 22.34 -5.44 -21.66
N LYS A 405 21.74 -6.51 -22.21
CA LYS A 405 22.48 -7.58 -22.91
C LYS A 405 22.95 -7.17 -24.32
N ILE A 406 22.22 -6.29 -24.99
CA ILE A 406 22.52 -5.85 -26.36
C ILE A 406 23.52 -4.68 -26.36
N THR A 407 23.61 -3.90 -25.29
CA THR A 407 24.58 -2.80 -25.18
C THR A 407 26.00 -3.37 -24.98
N PRO A 408 26.93 -3.23 -25.95
CA PRO A 408 28.29 -3.75 -25.78
C PRO A 408 29.01 -2.95 -24.70
N VAL A 409 29.82 -3.63 -23.90
CA VAL A 409 30.82 -3.04 -22.99
C VAL A 409 31.84 -2.23 -23.81
N ASN A 410 31.49 -1.01 -24.21
CA ASN A 410 32.43 -0.02 -24.73
C ASN A 410 32.88 0.89 -23.58
N SER A 411 33.58 0.32 -22.60
CA SER A 411 34.35 1.09 -21.63
C SER A 411 35.36 0.23 -20.84
N ILE A 412 36.14 -0.62 -21.51
CA ILE A 412 37.39 -1.12 -20.92
C ILE A 412 38.47 -1.14 -22.01
N GLY A 413 39.49 -0.29 -21.86
CA GLY A 413 40.80 -0.48 -22.48
C GLY A 413 41.17 0.43 -23.66
N ARG A 414 41.61 1.67 -23.36
CA ARG A 414 42.69 2.34 -24.12
C ARG A 414 43.47 3.29 -23.20
N GLU A 415 44.12 2.73 -22.18
CA GLU A 415 45.44 3.25 -21.81
C GLU A 415 46.44 2.56 -22.73
N MET A 416 46.87 3.25 -23.78
CA MET A 416 48.10 2.90 -24.47
C MET A 416 49.23 3.68 -23.80
N SER A 417 49.97 2.98 -22.95
CA SER A 417 51.37 3.29 -22.66
C SER A 417 52.16 3.32 -23.97
N ILE A 418 52.65 4.50 -24.37
CA ILE A 418 53.70 4.64 -25.37
C ILE A 418 54.95 5.09 -24.62
N GLU A 419 55.80 4.12 -24.27
CA GLU A 419 57.22 4.35 -24.02
C GLU A 419 58.00 3.65 -25.13
N SER A 420 58.73 4.40 -25.94
CA SER A 420 60.18 4.23 -26.14
C SER A 420 60.66 4.97 -27.38
N GLY A 421 61.80 5.66 -27.24
CA GLY A 421 62.76 5.84 -28.33
C GLY A 421 62.75 7.20 -29.04
N LYS A 422 63.39 8.19 -28.43
CA LYS A 422 64.09 9.24 -29.20
C LYS A 422 65.59 8.99 -29.05
N GLU A 423 66.19 8.45 -30.10
CA GLU A 423 67.62 8.57 -30.37
C GLU A 423 67.83 9.64 -31.45
N ASP A 424 68.90 10.40 -31.22
CA ASP A 424 69.32 11.61 -31.90
C ASP A 424 69.73 11.42 -33.37
N HIS A 425 69.39 12.40 -34.22
CA HIS A 425 70.32 12.88 -35.23
C HIS A 425 70.06 14.34 -35.68
N LYS A 426 71.07 15.17 -35.38
CA LYS A 426 71.66 16.29 -36.15
C LYS A 426 70.91 17.63 -36.33
N ASN A 427 71.42 18.60 -35.56
CA ASN A 427 72.04 19.90 -35.93
C ASN A 427 71.30 20.97 -36.76
N ILE A 428 71.66 22.23 -36.40
CA ILE A 428 71.52 23.54 -37.09
C ILE A 428 70.16 24.22 -36.79
N ASP A 429 70.00 25.42 -36.21
CA ASP A 429 70.87 26.58 -35.93
C ASP A 429 70.32 27.44 -34.77
N ASP A 430 71.26 28.00 -34.02
CA ASP A 430 71.43 29.39 -33.53
C ASP A 430 70.41 30.21 -32.69
N SER A 431 70.99 30.88 -31.67
CA SER A 431 70.55 32.04 -30.86
C SER A 431 69.36 31.87 -29.88
N GLY A 432 69.38 32.31 -28.62
CA GLY A 432 70.35 33.04 -27.80
C GLY A 432 69.67 33.53 -26.49
N TYR A 433 70.50 33.80 -25.47
CA TYR A 433 70.23 34.55 -24.22
C TYR A 433 69.35 33.88 -23.14
N GLU A 434 69.93 33.45 -22.01
CA GLU A 434 70.21 34.22 -20.77
C GLU A 434 68.92 34.52 -19.98
N ASP A 435 68.80 34.35 -18.66
CA ASP A 435 69.77 34.06 -17.61
C ASP A 435 69.00 33.65 -16.32
N SER A 436 69.71 32.93 -15.45
CA SER A 436 69.73 33.01 -13.97
C SER A 436 68.44 33.20 -13.14
N THR A 437 68.26 32.67 -11.93
CA THR A 437 69.05 31.85 -11.01
C THR A 437 68.16 31.57 -9.79
N SER A 438 68.32 30.38 -9.21
CA SER A 438 68.46 30.12 -7.77
C SER A 438 67.25 30.43 -6.84
N SER A 439 67.02 29.76 -5.72
CA SER A 439 67.66 28.63 -5.04
C SER A 439 66.81 28.34 -3.80
N PHE A 440 66.78 27.07 -3.38
CA PHE A 440 66.76 26.58 -1.99
C PHE A 440 65.78 27.20 -0.97
N GLY A 441 65.03 26.45 -0.18
CA GLY A 441 65.17 25.05 0.23
C GLY A 441 64.80 24.91 1.71
N GLY A 442 64.09 23.82 2.03
CA GLY A 442 63.96 23.26 3.39
C GLY A 442 63.03 24.00 4.37
N SER A 443 62.35 23.40 5.33
CA SER A 443 62.00 22.00 5.65
C SER A 443 61.28 22.04 6.99
N SER A 444 60.29 21.15 7.19
CA SER A 444 59.78 20.65 8.49
C SER A 444 59.07 21.67 9.40
N ASN A 445 58.12 21.38 10.28
CA ASN A 445 57.52 20.19 10.87
C ASN A 445 56.23 20.72 11.58
N SER A 446 55.08 20.05 11.52
CA SER A 446 54.56 19.13 12.55
C SER A 446 53.25 19.63 13.19
N SER A 447 52.31 18.69 13.39
CA SER A 447 51.21 18.69 14.38
C SER A 447 50.06 19.67 14.10
N GLN A 448 48.77 19.33 14.13
CA GLN A 448 47.98 18.32 14.86
C GLN A 448 46.86 17.74 13.99
#